data_AF-A0A251XJJ0-F1
#
_entry.id   AF-A0A251XJJ0-F1
#
_cell.length_a   1.000
_cell.length_b   1.000
_cell.length_c   1.000
_cell.angle_alpha   90.00
_cell.angle_beta   90.00
_cell.angle_gamma   90.00
#
_symmetry.space_group_name_H-M   'P 1'
#
loop_
_entity.id
_entity.type
_entity.pdbx_description
1 polymer ?
#
loop_
_entity_poly.entity_id
_entity_poly.type
_entity_poly.pdbx_seq_one_letter_code
_entity_poly.pdbx_strand_id
1 'polypeptide(L)'
;MSPPATSSRDDVLEHPAEAFEAYRRDGLERVICEEKHMGSRAVVLLTRDPARFGAPGGWRGVVHTRTGRPFFDAADTDALLARLDAAVERAGLWEELDTSWLLLDAELLPWSVKAGPLIRDQYASVGAAATAALPAAVRTLEQAAASGIDVADLLDRTRARAADAEAYVAAYRRHAAPSAGLDDVRLAPFQLLATEGATHLAREHSWHLALAGRLADADPGLVIPTRSVEVDLASPESEEAATRWWQELTDAGGEGMVVKPVAGLVRRRKALAQPGIKVRGREYLRIVYGPDYTEPANLRRLRDRDVGHKRSMALREYALGVEAVERIVAGEPTWRVHQAVFGVLAMESEPVDPRL
;
A
#
# COMPACT_ATOMS: atom_id res chain seq x y z
N MET A 1 -0.98 -6.54 5.68
CA MET A 1 -1.35 -5.30 6.41
C MET A 1 -2.84 -5.28 6.72
N SER A 2 -3.24 -4.77 7.88
CA SER A 2 -4.63 -4.72 8.36
C SER A 2 -5.13 -3.26 8.40
N PRO A 3 -6.43 -2.99 8.17
CA PRO A 3 -6.99 -1.66 8.32
C PRO A 3 -7.24 -1.35 9.81
N PRO A 4 -7.57 -0.10 10.19
CA PRO A 4 -8.01 0.19 11.54
C PRO A 4 -9.34 -0.51 11.84
N ALA A 5 -9.76 -0.44 13.10
CA ALA A 5 -11.16 -0.67 13.42
C ALA A 5 -12.06 0.26 12.58
N THR A 6 -13.31 -0.15 12.34
CA THR A 6 -14.26 0.70 11.63
C THR A 6 -14.48 2.00 12.37
N SER A 7 -14.58 3.09 11.60
CA SER A 7 -14.72 4.41 12.21
C SER A 7 -16.07 4.57 12.91
N SER A 8 -16.07 5.28 14.04
CA SER A 8 -17.30 5.70 14.72
C SER A 8 -18.00 6.88 14.02
N ARG A 9 -17.35 7.52 13.04
CA ARG A 9 -17.92 8.63 12.29
C ARG A 9 -18.97 8.14 11.28
N ASP A 10 -19.95 9.00 11.00
CA ASP A 10 -21.08 8.62 10.15
C ASP A 10 -20.78 8.60 8.65
N ASP A 11 -19.73 9.30 8.22
CA ASP A 11 -19.41 9.62 6.83
C ASP A 11 -18.29 8.78 6.20
N VAL A 12 -17.53 8.04 7.03
CA VAL A 12 -16.35 7.28 6.62
C VAL A 12 -16.31 5.89 7.24
N LEU A 13 -15.65 4.95 6.55
CA LEU A 13 -15.41 3.59 7.05
C LEU A 13 -14.07 3.48 7.79
N GLU A 14 -13.08 4.27 7.37
CA GLU A 14 -11.72 4.31 7.93
C GLU A 14 -11.36 5.77 8.21
N HIS A 15 -10.74 6.03 9.36
CA HIS A 15 -10.30 7.35 9.77
C HIS A 15 -9.00 7.25 10.60
N PRO A 16 -8.12 8.27 10.60
CA PRO A 16 -6.84 8.26 11.31
C PRO A 16 -6.95 7.91 12.80
N ALA A 17 -7.96 8.45 13.48
CA ALA A 17 -8.16 8.32 14.93
C ALA A 17 -8.16 6.85 15.42
N GLU A 18 -8.77 5.93 14.68
CA GLU A 18 -8.85 4.53 15.05
C GLU A 18 -7.51 3.80 14.92
N ALA A 19 -6.60 4.26 14.04
CA ALA A 19 -5.24 3.77 13.96
C ALA A 19 -4.37 4.32 15.10
N PHE A 20 -4.49 5.61 15.41
CA PHE A 20 -3.80 6.25 16.53
C PHE A 20 -4.17 5.61 17.87
N GLU A 21 -5.47 5.41 18.11
CA GLU A 21 -5.97 4.75 19.30
C GLU A 21 -5.52 3.29 19.41
N ALA A 22 -5.39 2.57 18.29
CA ALA A 22 -4.85 1.22 18.31
C ALA A 22 -3.39 1.21 18.80
N TYR A 23 -2.55 2.15 18.34
CA TYR A 23 -1.17 2.26 18.81
C TYR A 23 -1.04 2.78 20.25
N ARG A 24 -1.93 3.67 20.67
CA ARG A 24 -2.01 4.14 22.07
C ARG A 24 -2.32 2.98 23.02
N ARG A 25 -3.28 2.11 22.68
CA ARG A 25 -3.58 0.87 23.44
C ARG A 25 -2.42 -0.11 23.47
N ASP A 26 -1.60 -0.08 22.43
CA ASP A 26 -0.38 -0.88 22.32
C ASP A 26 0.78 -0.30 23.18
N GLY A 27 0.57 0.88 23.80
CA GLY A 27 1.52 1.54 24.69
C GLY A 27 2.57 2.40 23.97
N LEU A 28 2.30 2.79 22.72
CA LEU A 28 3.20 3.64 21.94
C LEU A 28 2.83 5.11 22.15
N GLU A 29 3.87 5.96 22.16
CA GLU A 29 3.73 7.41 22.30
C GLU A 29 3.84 8.12 20.95
N ARG A 30 4.58 7.56 19.99
CA ARG A 30 4.84 8.18 18.69
C ARG A 30 4.64 7.20 17.54
N VAL A 31 4.01 7.70 16.48
CA VAL A 31 3.84 6.99 15.21
C VAL A 31 4.25 7.88 14.04
N ILE A 32 4.50 7.27 12.89
CA ILE A 32 4.70 7.98 11.62
C ILE A 32 3.61 7.57 10.65
N CYS A 33 3.01 8.55 9.97
CA CYS A 33 2.10 8.34 8.87
C CYS A 33 2.88 8.49 7.57
N GLU A 34 2.93 7.43 6.77
CA GLU A 34 3.53 7.45 5.44
C GLU A 34 2.45 7.42 4.37
N GLU A 35 2.65 8.14 3.26
CA GLU A 35 1.76 8.07 2.10
C GLU A 35 1.63 6.60 1.63
N LYS A 36 0.38 6.15 1.49
CA LYS A 36 0.10 4.86 0.89
C LYS A 36 0.08 5.03 -0.62
N HIS A 37 1.22 4.74 -1.25
CA HIS A 37 1.34 4.73 -2.71
C HIS A 37 0.41 3.68 -3.31
N MET A 38 -0.30 4.08 -4.38
CA MET A 38 -1.21 3.18 -5.11
C MET A 38 -0.46 2.53 -6.28
N GLY A 39 0.21 1.42 -6.01
CA GLY A 39 1.01 0.69 -6.97
C GLY A 39 0.95 -0.82 -6.77
N SER A 40 2.11 -1.46 -6.82
CA SER A 40 2.28 -2.86 -6.41
C SER A 40 3.55 -3.02 -5.60
N ARG A 41 3.44 -3.60 -4.40
CA ARG A 41 4.59 -3.90 -3.55
C ARG A 41 5.65 -4.72 -4.28
N ALA A 42 6.88 -4.21 -4.24
CA ALA A 42 8.07 -4.79 -4.81
C ALA A 42 9.16 -4.97 -3.76
N VAL A 43 9.67 -6.21 -3.67
CA VAL A 43 10.88 -6.52 -2.93
C VAL A 43 12.03 -6.50 -3.93
N VAL A 44 12.98 -5.59 -3.73
CA VAL A 44 14.13 -5.40 -4.62
C VAL A 44 15.39 -5.88 -3.92
N LEU A 45 15.99 -6.95 -4.43
CA LEU A 45 17.35 -7.33 -4.10
C LEU A 45 18.26 -6.74 -5.17
N LEU A 46 19.26 -5.97 -4.74
CA LEU A 46 20.30 -5.41 -5.60
C LEU A 46 21.65 -5.86 -5.08
N THR A 47 22.53 -6.38 -5.93
CA THR A 47 23.86 -6.85 -5.55
C THR A 47 24.94 -6.50 -6.58
N ARG A 48 26.15 -6.24 -6.08
CA ARG A 48 27.41 -6.19 -6.83
C ARG A 48 28.24 -7.48 -6.69
N ASP A 49 27.87 -8.33 -5.74
CA ASP A 49 28.45 -9.66 -5.55
C ASP A 49 27.39 -10.74 -5.80
N PRO A 50 27.26 -11.24 -7.04
CA PRO A 50 26.32 -12.32 -7.35
C PRO A 50 26.71 -13.66 -6.71
N ALA A 51 28.00 -13.89 -6.40
CA ALA A 51 28.47 -15.17 -5.86
C ALA A 51 27.89 -15.44 -4.46
N ARG A 52 27.65 -14.39 -3.67
CA ARG A 52 26.92 -14.46 -2.39
C ARG A 52 25.58 -15.21 -2.50
N PHE A 53 24.89 -15.05 -3.61
CA PHE A 53 23.56 -15.62 -3.84
C PHE A 53 23.60 -16.89 -4.71
N GLY A 54 24.80 -17.43 -5.00
CA GLY A 54 24.97 -18.54 -5.93
C GLY A 54 24.54 -18.21 -7.36
N ALA A 55 24.55 -16.93 -7.73
CA ALA A 55 24.13 -16.43 -9.03
C ALA A 55 25.30 -16.31 -10.01
N PRO A 56 25.06 -16.37 -11.33
CA PRO A 56 26.11 -16.23 -12.34
C PRO A 56 26.71 -14.80 -12.34
N GLY A 57 27.94 -14.69 -12.84
CA GLY A 57 28.60 -13.39 -13.03
C GLY A 57 27.75 -12.44 -13.88
N GLY A 58 27.71 -11.17 -13.50
CA GLY A 58 26.89 -10.14 -14.14
C GLY A 58 25.44 -10.06 -13.65
N TRP A 59 24.97 -11.00 -12.83
CA TRP A 59 23.64 -10.91 -12.21
C TRP A 59 23.61 -9.78 -11.15
N ARG A 60 22.60 -8.89 -11.25
CA ARG A 60 22.47 -7.71 -10.40
C ARG A 60 21.43 -7.84 -9.29
N GLY A 61 20.63 -8.90 -9.28
CA GLY A 61 19.58 -9.10 -8.30
C GLY A 61 18.21 -9.44 -8.89
N VAL A 62 17.14 -9.15 -8.13
CA VAL A 62 15.75 -9.40 -8.55
C VAL A 62 14.80 -8.29 -8.10
N VAL A 63 13.68 -8.17 -8.80
CA VAL A 63 12.52 -7.38 -8.40
C VAL A 63 11.30 -8.30 -8.37
N HIS A 64 10.84 -8.63 -7.17
CA HIS A 64 9.77 -9.62 -6.98
C HIS A 64 8.49 -9.02 -6.39
N THR A 65 7.35 -9.54 -6.83
CA THR A 65 6.04 -9.26 -6.24
C THR A 65 5.90 -9.88 -4.86
N ARG A 66 4.86 -9.49 -4.12
CA ARG A 66 4.49 -10.11 -2.84
C ARG A 66 4.30 -11.64 -2.90
N THR A 67 4.09 -12.21 -4.09
CA THR A 67 3.94 -13.66 -4.30
C THR A 67 5.21 -14.34 -4.82
N GLY A 68 6.35 -13.65 -4.79
CA GLY A 68 7.65 -14.18 -5.20
C GLY A 68 7.82 -14.35 -6.72
N ARG A 69 7.02 -13.64 -7.52
CA ARG A 69 7.11 -13.68 -8.99
C ARG A 69 7.91 -12.49 -9.51
N PRO A 70 8.66 -12.64 -10.62
CA PRO A 70 9.30 -11.51 -11.28
C PRO A 70 8.32 -10.39 -11.64
N PHE A 71 8.71 -9.14 -11.39
CA PHE A 71 7.96 -7.97 -11.84
C PHE A 71 8.07 -7.75 -13.35
N PHE A 72 9.24 -7.99 -13.92
CA PHE A 72 9.50 -7.78 -15.33
C PHE A 72 10.14 -9.02 -15.94
N ASP A 73 10.35 -9.01 -17.26
CA ASP A 73 11.25 -9.96 -17.88
C ASP A 73 12.71 -9.69 -17.47
N ALA A 74 13.63 -10.55 -17.93
CA ALA A 74 15.03 -10.47 -17.53
C ALA A 74 15.73 -9.18 -18.02
N ALA A 75 15.41 -8.71 -19.22
CA ALA A 75 16.06 -7.54 -19.81
C ALA A 75 15.61 -6.26 -19.08
N ASP A 76 14.32 -6.13 -18.83
CA ASP A 76 13.76 -4.99 -18.09
C ASP A 76 14.21 -4.99 -16.63
N THR A 77 14.30 -6.18 -16.01
CA THR A 77 14.82 -6.30 -14.63
C THR A 77 16.27 -5.83 -14.54
N ASP A 78 17.12 -6.25 -15.48
CA ASP A 78 18.53 -5.83 -15.49
C ASP A 78 18.68 -4.33 -15.73
N ALA A 79 17.92 -3.76 -16.67
CA ALA A 79 17.92 -2.32 -16.95
C ALA A 79 17.51 -1.49 -15.73
N LEU A 80 16.44 -1.89 -15.03
CA LEU A 80 15.99 -1.23 -13.80
C LEU A 80 17.03 -1.33 -12.69
N LEU A 81 17.60 -2.51 -12.46
CA LEU A 81 18.61 -2.72 -11.41
C LEU A 81 19.92 -2.01 -11.70
N ALA A 82 20.35 -1.93 -12.97
CA ALA A 82 21.52 -1.16 -13.37
C ALA A 82 21.33 0.34 -13.10
N ARG A 83 20.14 0.88 -13.39
CA ARG A 83 19.80 2.28 -13.08
C ARG A 83 19.75 2.52 -11.57
N LEU A 84 19.17 1.60 -10.81
CA LEU A 84 19.12 1.68 -9.35
C LEU A 84 20.52 1.59 -8.72
N ASP A 85 21.39 0.69 -9.19
CA ASP A 85 22.80 0.60 -8.77
C ASP A 85 23.53 1.94 -8.93
N ALA A 86 23.34 2.60 -10.07
CA ALA A 86 23.93 3.92 -10.30
C ALA A 86 23.35 4.99 -9.36
N ALA A 87 22.06 4.93 -9.01
CA ALA A 87 21.46 5.84 -8.03
C ALA A 87 21.99 5.60 -6.61
N VAL A 88 22.13 4.33 -6.20
CA VAL A 88 22.72 3.93 -4.91
C VAL A 88 24.17 4.39 -4.80
N GLU A 89 24.95 4.26 -5.88
CA GLU A 89 26.33 4.78 -5.98
C GLU A 89 26.38 6.29 -5.82
N ARG A 90 25.58 7.04 -6.59
CA ARG A 90 25.53 8.51 -6.48
C ARG A 90 25.06 8.99 -5.10
N ALA A 91 24.16 8.24 -4.49
CA ALA A 91 23.72 8.50 -3.12
C ALA A 91 24.78 8.14 -2.08
N GLY A 92 25.87 7.45 -2.43
CA GLY A 92 26.97 7.07 -1.53
C GLY A 92 26.63 5.93 -0.57
N LEU A 93 25.54 5.19 -0.80
CA LEU A 93 25.05 4.21 0.18
C LEU A 93 25.88 2.94 0.22
N TRP A 94 26.54 2.56 -0.88
CA TRP A 94 27.42 1.40 -0.90
C TRP A 94 28.59 1.55 0.07
N GLU A 95 29.25 2.72 0.05
CA GLU A 95 30.36 3.05 0.93
C GLU A 95 29.89 3.29 2.37
N GLU A 96 28.83 4.10 2.56
CA GLU A 96 28.32 4.43 3.89
C GLU A 96 27.84 3.20 4.68
N LEU A 97 27.20 2.25 4.00
CA LEU A 97 26.67 1.04 4.63
C LEU A 97 27.66 -0.14 4.59
N ASP A 98 28.85 0.05 4.02
CA ASP A 98 29.89 -0.97 3.83
C ASP A 98 29.31 -2.31 3.34
N THR A 99 28.62 -2.26 2.19
CA THR A 99 27.84 -3.41 1.70
C THR A 99 27.99 -3.61 0.21
N SER A 100 27.87 -4.87 -0.23
CA SER A 100 27.81 -5.25 -1.65
C SER A 100 26.39 -5.57 -2.13
N TRP A 101 25.40 -5.61 -1.22
CA TRP A 101 24.01 -5.84 -1.56
C TRP A 101 23.03 -5.07 -0.66
N LEU A 102 21.84 -4.81 -1.18
CA LEU A 102 20.73 -4.16 -0.49
C LEU A 102 19.44 -4.97 -0.72
N LEU A 103 18.62 -5.10 0.32
CA LEU A 103 17.26 -5.62 0.21
C LEU A 103 16.27 -4.50 0.56
N LEU A 104 15.57 -3.98 -0.44
CA LEU A 104 14.59 -2.89 -0.30
C LEU A 104 13.16 -3.43 -0.33
N ASP A 105 12.31 -2.81 0.46
CA ASP A 105 10.85 -2.92 0.36
C ASP A 105 10.29 -1.60 -0.18
N ALA A 106 9.56 -1.70 -1.28
CA ALA A 106 9.12 -0.55 -2.05
C ALA A 106 7.72 -0.76 -2.63
N GLU A 107 7.08 0.33 -3.03
CA GLU A 107 5.95 0.29 -3.94
C GLU A 107 6.42 0.61 -5.37
N LEU A 108 5.97 -0.16 -6.36
CA LEU A 108 6.23 0.11 -7.77
C LEU A 108 4.99 0.71 -8.43
N LEU A 109 5.15 1.87 -9.07
CA LEU A 109 4.10 2.65 -9.72
C LEU A 109 4.34 2.75 -11.23
N PRO A 110 3.29 3.02 -12.04
CA PRO A 110 1.87 3.07 -11.66
C PRO A 110 1.25 1.67 -11.51
N TRP A 111 0.10 1.61 -10.82
CA TRP A 111 -0.66 0.36 -10.61
C TRP A 111 -0.98 -0.38 -11.93
N SER A 112 -1.18 0.35 -13.02
CA SER A 112 -1.46 -0.19 -14.36
C SER A 112 -0.37 -1.12 -14.90
N VAL A 113 0.89 -0.98 -14.47
CA VAL A 113 2.02 -1.84 -14.90
C VAL A 113 1.73 -3.32 -14.65
N LYS A 114 1.04 -3.65 -13.55
CA LYS A 114 0.66 -5.03 -13.22
C LYS A 114 -0.85 -5.28 -13.27
N ALA A 115 -1.67 -4.25 -13.10
CA ALA A 115 -3.10 -4.42 -12.95
C ALA A 115 -3.92 -4.13 -14.22
N GLY A 116 -3.31 -3.92 -15.38
CA GLY A 116 -4.01 -3.59 -16.64
C GLY A 116 -5.27 -4.45 -16.92
N PRO A 117 -5.18 -5.79 -16.95
CA PRO A 117 -6.35 -6.65 -17.14
C PRO A 117 -7.40 -6.48 -16.03
N LEU A 118 -6.97 -6.42 -14.76
CA LEU A 118 -7.87 -6.23 -13.63
C LEU A 118 -8.63 -4.89 -13.71
N ILE A 119 -7.94 -3.80 -14.07
CA ILE A 119 -8.52 -2.48 -14.33
C ILE A 119 -9.61 -2.56 -15.39
N ARG A 120 -9.32 -3.20 -16.53
CA ARG A 120 -10.31 -3.31 -17.62
C ARG A 120 -11.49 -4.20 -17.25
N ASP A 121 -11.20 -5.39 -16.73
CA ASP A 121 -12.17 -6.47 -16.67
C ASP A 121 -13.05 -6.39 -15.40
N GLN A 122 -12.53 -5.84 -14.30
CA GLN A 122 -13.27 -5.71 -13.03
C GLN A 122 -13.70 -4.28 -12.75
N TYR A 123 -12.83 -3.29 -12.98
CA TYR A 123 -13.14 -1.92 -12.56
C TYR A 123 -13.87 -1.12 -13.64
N ALA A 124 -13.30 -1.07 -14.85
CA ALA A 124 -13.84 -0.32 -15.97
C ALA A 124 -15.14 -0.94 -16.52
N SER A 125 -15.30 -2.26 -16.45
CA SER A 125 -16.53 -2.96 -16.83
C SER A 125 -17.73 -2.52 -15.97
N VAL A 126 -17.57 -2.48 -14.65
CA VAL A 126 -18.58 -1.99 -13.69
C VAL A 126 -18.89 -0.53 -13.96
N GLY A 127 -17.85 0.30 -14.13
CA GLY A 127 -18.01 1.72 -14.44
C GLY A 127 -18.80 1.94 -15.73
N ALA A 128 -18.43 1.27 -16.82
CA ALA A 128 -19.08 1.39 -18.12
C ALA A 128 -20.55 0.94 -18.09
N ALA A 129 -20.86 -0.17 -17.41
CA ALA A 129 -22.23 -0.63 -17.28
C ALA A 129 -23.09 0.36 -16.48
N ALA A 130 -22.58 0.85 -15.35
CA ALA A 130 -23.29 1.77 -14.48
C ALA A 130 -23.54 3.13 -15.14
N THR A 131 -22.51 3.73 -15.75
CA THR A 131 -22.63 5.05 -16.41
C THR A 131 -23.42 5.01 -17.72
N ALA A 132 -23.58 3.84 -18.35
CA ALA A 132 -24.50 3.68 -19.49
C ALA A 132 -25.97 3.54 -19.04
N ALA A 133 -26.24 2.73 -18.02
CA ALA A 133 -27.59 2.37 -17.62
C ALA A 133 -28.28 3.42 -16.73
N LEU A 134 -27.56 3.94 -15.72
CA LEU A 134 -28.17 4.79 -14.69
C LEU A 134 -28.69 6.13 -15.24
N PRO A 135 -27.98 6.85 -16.12
CA PRO A 135 -28.52 8.09 -16.70
C PRO A 135 -29.79 7.86 -17.52
N ALA A 136 -29.90 6.72 -18.21
CA ALA A 136 -31.12 6.37 -18.94
C ALA A 136 -32.29 6.09 -17.99
N ALA A 137 -32.04 5.33 -16.91
CA ALA A 137 -33.04 5.07 -15.89
C ALA A 137 -33.53 6.35 -15.20
N VAL A 138 -32.61 7.28 -14.87
CA VAL A 138 -32.96 8.60 -14.32
C VAL A 138 -33.92 9.34 -15.27
N ARG A 139 -33.60 9.44 -16.56
CA ARG A 139 -34.47 10.13 -17.54
C ARG A 139 -35.87 9.51 -17.62
N THR A 140 -35.97 8.18 -17.61
CA THR A 140 -37.27 7.49 -17.62
C THR A 140 -38.08 7.77 -16.37
N LEU A 141 -37.44 7.77 -15.19
CA LEU A 141 -38.12 8.07 -13.93
C LEU A 141 -38.55 9.55 -13.85
N GLU A 142 -37.76 10.47 -14.39
CA GLU A 142 -38.14 11.88 -14.52
C GLU A 142 -39.39 12.07 -15.39
N GLN A 143 -39.48 11.34 -16.51
CA GLN A 143 -40.66 11.36 -17.38
C GLN A 143 -41.91 10.79 -16.69
N ALA A 144 -41.75 9.70 -15.93
CA ALA A 144 -42.84 9.10 -15.16
C ALA A 144 -43.35 10.06 -14.07
N ALA A 145 -42.44 10.70 -13.33
CA ALA A 145 -42.77 11.72 -12.34
C ALA A 145 -43.50 12.92 -12.97
N ALA A 146 -43.00 13.42 -14.11
CA ALA A 146 -43.64 14.50 -14.86
C ALA A 146 -45.05 14.15 -15.38
N SER A 147 -45.32 12.86 -15.55
CA SER A 147 -46.64 12.33 -15.94
C SER A 147 -47.58 12.07 -14.75
N GLY A 148 -47.16 12.42 -13.53
CA GLY A 148 -47.96 12.26 -12.31
C GLY A 148 -47.89 10.87 -11.66
N ILE A 149 -46.97 10.01 -12.09
CA ILE A 149 -46.74 8.70 -11.45
C ILE A 149 -45.83 8.90 -10.24
N ASP A 150 -46.22 8.39 -9.08
CA ASP A 150 -45.41 8.47 -7.86
C ASP A 150 -44.19 7.54 -7.95
N VAL A 151 -43.05 8.13 -8.29
CA VAL A 151 -41.73 7.45 -8.39
C VAL A 151 -40.62 8.23 -7.69
N ALA A 152 -40.96 9.18 -6.81
CA ALA A 152 -40.00 10.13 -6.23
C ALA A 152 -38.83 9.42 -5.52
N ASP A 153 -39.13 8.51 -4.60
CA ASP A 153 -38.12 7.73 -3.87
C ASP A 153 -37.21 6.90 -4.79
N LEU A 154 -37.77 6.34 -5.86
CA LEU A 154 -37.01 5.55 -6.82
C LEU A 154 -36.11 6.44 -7.69
N LEU A 155 -36.60 7.61 -8.10
CA LEU A 155 -35.84 8.62 -8.82
C LEU A 155 -34.65 9.11 -8.00
N ASP A 156 -34.86 9.46 -6.73
CA ASP A 156 -33.81 9.98 -5.86
C ASP A 156 -32.71 8.93 -5.60
N ARG A 157 -33.09 7.68 -5.32
CA ARG A 157 -32.13 6.58 -5.21
C ARG A 157 -31.35 6.34 -6.50
N THR A 158 -31.99 6.49 -7.65
CA THR A 158 -31.34 6.25 -8.95
C THR A 158 -30.38 7.38 -9.32
N ARG A 159 -30.72 8.63 -8.95
CA ARG A 159 -29.82 9.79 -9.08
C ARG A 159 -28.58 9.65 -8.21
N ALA A 160 -28.74 9.24 -6.94
CA ALA A 160 -27.61 8.98 -6.04
C ALA A 160 -26.66 7.92 -6.62
N ARG A 161 -27.20 6.78 -7.06
CA ARG A 161 -26.41 5.72 -7.72
C ARG A 161 -25.68 6.20 -8.98
N ALA A 162 -26.30 7.08 -9.77
CA ALA A 162 -25.66 7.64 -10.96
C ALA A 162 -24.44 8.51 -10.58
N ALA A 163 -24.58 9.36 -9.56
CA ALA A 163 -23.48 10.16 -9.04
C ALA A 163 -22.35 9.29 -8.45
N ASP A 164 -22.71 8.24 -7.71
CA ASP A 164 -21.74 7.28 -7.15
C ASP A 164 -20.95 6.53 -8.23
N ALA A 165 -21.61 6.17 -9.34
CA ALA A 165 -20.95 5.53 -10.47
C ALA A 165 -19.90 6.45 -11.12
N GLU A 166 -20.21 7.73 -11.30
CA GLU A 166 -19.26 8.74 -11.79
C GLU A 166 -18.08 8.91 -10.82
N ALA A 167 -18.34 9.00 -9.51
CA ALA A 167 -17.31 9.12 -8.48
C ALA A 167 -16.38 7.89 -8.44
N TYR A 168 -16.94 6.69 -8.57
CA TYR A 168 -16.19 5.45 -8.71
C TYR A 168 -15.29 5.43 -9.95
N VAL A 169 -15.82 5.88 -11.10
CA VAL A 169 -15.05 5.98 -12.34
C VAL A 169 -13.91 6.99 -12.19
N ALA A 170 -14.16 8.13 -11.57
CA ALA A 170 -13.15 9.13 -11.28
C ALA A 170 -12.06 8.56 -10.35
N ALA A 171 -12.41 7.76 -9.35
CA ALA A 171 -11.47 7.18 -8.40
C ALA A 171 -10.47 6.22 -9.08
N TYR A 172 -10.93 5.18 -9.81
CA TYR A 172 -9.98 4.22 -10.39
C TYR A 172 -9.17 4.82 -11.54
N ARG A 173 -9.70 5.79 -12.29
CA ARG A 173 -8.99 6.44 -13.41
C ARG A 173 -7.72 7.16 -12.98
N ARG A 174 -7.69 7.73 -11.76
CA ARG A 174 -6.50 8.38 -11.19
C ARG A 174 -5.28 7.45 -11.11
N HIS A 175 -5.52 6.15 -11.02
CA HIS A 175 -4.47 5.13 -10.86
C HIS A 175 -4.31 4.23 -12.10
N ALA A 176 -5.02 4.53 -13.19
CA ALA A 176 -5.10 3.70 -14.39
C ALA A 176 -4.37 4.30 -15.61
N ALA A 177 -3.52 5.30 -15.40
CA ALA A 177 -2.72 5.89 -16.48
C ALA A 177 -1.94 4.78 -17.20
N PRO A 178 -1.99 4.70 -18.55
CA PRO A 178 -1.20 3.73 -19.29
C PRO A 178 0.29 3.90 -18.98
N SER A 179 1.01 2.79 -18.92
CA SER A 179 2.48 2.76 -18.89
C SER A 179 2.95 2.14 -20.21
N ALA A 180 3.89 2.80 -20.87
CA ALA A 180 4.48 2.41 -22.15
C ALA A 180 5.82 1.66 -21.99
N GLY A 181 6.25 1.40 -20.75
CA GLY A 181 7.51 0.71 -20.45
C GLY A 181 8.16 1.20 -19.15
N LEU A 182 9.42 0.84 -18.96
CA LEU A 182 10.21 1.18 -17.76
C LEU A 182 10.37 2.69 -17.53
N ASP A 183 10.29 3.53 -18.57
CA ASP A 183 10.42 4.98 -18.44
C ASP A 183 9.28 5.61 -17.63
N ASP A 184 8.11 4.95 -17.58
CA ASP A 184 6.96 5.37 -16.78
C ASP A 184 6.96 4.74 -15.38
N VAL A 185 7.88 3.81 -15.11
CA VAL A 185 7.97 3.16 -13.81
C VAL A 185 8.59 4.11 -12.80
N ARG A 186 7.99 4.16 -11.62
CA ARG A 186 8.56 4.82 -10.43
C ARG A 186 8.65 3.82 -9.29
N LEU A 187 9.73 3.89 -8.53
CA LEU A 187 9.94 3.11 -7.31
C LEU A 187 9.80 4.06 -6.11
N ALA A 188 9.01 3.66 -5.12
CA ALA A 188 8.88 4.36 -3.85
C ALA A 188 9.37 3.44 -2.71
N PRO A 189 10.69 3.37 -2.44
CA PRO A 189 11.22 2.64 -1.31
C PRO A 189 10.69 3.23 0.00
N PHE A 190 10.27 2.37 0.92
CA PHE A 190 9.85 2.78 2.26
C PHE A 190 10.62 2.08 3.37
N GLN A 191 11.32 0.98 3.07
CA GLN A 191 12.28 0.36 4.00
C GLN A 191 13.49 -0.21 3.26
N LEU A 192 14.67 0.00 3.84
CA LEU A 192 15.84 -0.86 3.62
C LEU A 192 15.75 -1.97 4.67
N LEU A 193 15.53 -3.21 4.26
CA LEU A 193 15.32 -4.34 5.17
C LEU A 193 16.64 -4.88 5.70
N ALA A 194 17.64 -5.06 4.82
CA ALA A 194 18.93 -5.63 5.18
C ALA A 194 20.05 -5.25 4.21
N THR A 195 21.27 -5.34 4.72
CA THR A 195 22.55 -5.22 4.03
C THR A 195 23.52 -6.26 4.59
N GLU A 196 24.79 -6.21 4.17
CA GLU A 196 25.82 -7.07 4.73
C GLU A 196 25.84 -7.05 6.27
N GLY A 197 25.83 -8.24 6.88
CA GLY A 197 25.92 -8.42 8.33
C GLY A 197 24.83 -7.78 9.21
N ALA A 198 23.84 -7.07 8.63
CA ALA A 198 22.88 -6.28 9.40
C ALA A 198 21.45 -6.31 8.84
N THR A 199 20.49 -6.50 9.76
CA THR A 199 19.08 -6.15 9.52
C THR A 199 18.82 -4.73 9.96
N HIS A 200 17.97 -4.01 9.24
CA HIS A 200 17.59 -2.63 9.58
C HIS A 200 16.14 -2.52 10.06
N LEU A 201 15.48 -3.63 10.34
CA LEU A 201 14.06 -3.71 10.72
C LEU A 201 13.72 -2.94 12.02
N ALA A 202 14.70 -2.74 12.90
CA ALA A 202 14.57 -2.00 14.16
C ALA A 202 15.05 -0.54 14.06
N ARG A 203 15.41 -0.07 12.86
CA ARG A 203 15.71 1.35 12.63
C ARG A 203 14.41 2.15 12.64
N GLU A 204 14.51 3.42 13.00
CA GLU A 204 13.38 4.33 12.89
C GLU A 204 12.99 4.51 11.42
N HIS A 205 11.69 4.68 11.15
CA HIS A 205 11.21 4.89 9.79
C HIS A 205 11.76 6.17 9.15
N SER A 206 12.03 7.21 9.93
CA SER A 206 12.68 8.44 9.47
C SER A 206 14.06 8.16 8.84
N TRP A 207 14.83 7.21 9.37
CA TRP A 207 16.10 6.79 8.80
C TRP A 207 15.92 6.12 7.43
N HIS A 208 14.92 5.24 7.30
CA HIS A 208 14.61 4.60 6.01
C HIS A 208 14.16 5.62 4.96
N LEU A 209 13.31 6.58 5.34
CA LEU A 209 12.80 7.61 4.45
C LEU A 209 13.89 8.60 4.03
N ALA A 210 14.86 8.91 4.90
CA ALA A 210 16.01 9.73 4.55
C ALA A 210 16.88 9.05 3.47
N LEU A 211 17.10 7.73 3.55
CA LEU A 211 17.79 6.97 2.51
C LEU A 211 17.01 6.98 1.19
N ALA A 212 15.69 6.75 1.25
CA ALA A 212 14.83 6.82 0.08
C ALA A 212 14.84 8.23 -0.56
N GLY A 213 14.87 9.29 0.25
CA GLY A 213 15.02 10.67 -0.19
C GLY A 213 16.32 10.89 -0.97
N ARG A 214 17.45 10.40 -0.46
CA ARG A 214 18.73 10.48 -1.18
C ARG A 214 18.72 9.72 -2.51
N LEU A 215 18.03 8.58 -2.58
CA LEU A 215 17.85 7.85 -3.83
C LEU A 215 16.98 8.63 -4.83
N ALA A 216 15.93 9.29 -4.34
CA ALA A 216 15.10 10.18 -5.15
C ALA A 216 15.90 11.39 -5.67
N ASP A 217 16.76 11.98 -4.84
CA ASP A 217 17.64 13.07 -5.27
C ASP A 217 18.67 12.60 -6.31
N ALA A 218 19.18 11.37 -6.15
CA ALA A 218 20.15 10.78 -7.07
C ALA A 218 19.56 10.36 -8.41
N ASP A 219 18.28 9.97 -8.47
CA ASP A 219 17.54 9.65 -9.70
C ASP A 219 16.04 9.96 -9.57
N PRO A 220 15.63 11.23 -9.73
CA PRO A 220 14.24 11.64 -9.57
C PRO A 220 13.32 11.11 -10.68
N GLY A 221 13.91 10.59 -11.77
CA GLY A 221 13.17 9.95 -12.84
C GLY A 221 12.80 8.49 -12.54
N LEU A 222 13.48 7.84 -11.59
CA LEU A 222 13.20 6.46 -11.20
C LEU A 222 12.59 6.39 -9.80
N VAL A 223 13.17 7.09 -8.83
CA VAL A 223 12.79 6.99 -7.43
C VAL A 223 11.98 8.20 -7.02
N ILE A 224 10.86 7.97 -6.33
CA ILE A 224 10.04 9.04 -5.74
C ILE A 224 10.11 8.94 -4.21
N PRO A 225 10.15 10.09 -3.50
CA PRO A 225 10.13 10.09 -2.05
C PRO A 225 8.74 9.71 -1.52
N THR A 226 8.70 9.13 -0.33
CA THR A 226 7.45 8.88 0.39
C THR A 226 7.20 10.02 1.37
N ARG A 227 6.13 10.79 1.14
CA ARG A 227 5.71 11.84 2.06
C ARG A 227 5.33 11.23 3.41
N SER A 228 5.68 11.91 4.50
CA SER A 228 5.37 11.43 5.84
C SER A 228 5.17 12.56 6.85
N VAL A 229 4.49 12.23 7.96
CA VAL A 229 4.32 13.09 9.12
C VAL A 229 4.44 12.26 10.40
N GLU A 230 5.26 12.70 11.36
CA GLU A 230 5.32 12.10 12.70
C GLU A 230 4.18 12.63 13.57
N VAL A 231 3.68 11.78 14.46
CA VAL A 231 2.54 12.05 15.33
C VAL A 231 2.90 11.71 16.77
N ASP A 232 2.76 12.69 17.65
CA ASP A 232 2.75 12.50 19.10
C ASP A 232 1.32 12.16 19.55
N LEU A 233 1.12 10.93 20.02
CA LEU A 233 -0.17 10.38 20.43
C LEU A 233 -0.68 10.94 21.78
N ALA A 234 0.12 11.78 22.44
CA ALA A 234 -0.27 12.56 23.61
C ALA A 234 -0.67 14.01 23.27
N SER A 235 -0.46 14.47 22.02
CA SER A 235 -0.83 15.82 21.56
C SER A 235 -2.03 15.77 20.60
N PRO A 236 -3.21 16.25 21.03
CA PRO A 236 -4.36 16.40 20.14
C PRO A 236 -4.06 17.23 18.89
N GLU A 237 -3.22 18.26 19.00
CA GLU A 237 -2.83 19.12 17.89
C GLU A 237 -1.98 18.37 16.85
N SER A 238 -1.11 17.46 17.30
CA SER A 238 -0.32 16.58 16.43
C SER A 238 -1.22 15.61 15.66
N GLU A 239 -2.19 14.99 16.34
CA GLU A 239 -3.17 14.11 15.71
C GLU A 239 -4.06 14.84 14.71
N GLU A 240 -4.48 16.07 15.02
CA GLU A 240 -5.27 16.91 14.12
C GLU A 240 -4.45 17.30 12.87
N ALA A 241 -3.18 17.66 13.04
CA ALA A 241 -2.29 17.99 11.92
C ALA A 241 -2.11 16.79 10.97
N ALA A 242 -1.88 15.59 11.50
CA ALA A 242 -1.77 14.37 10.70
C ALA A 242 -3.10 14.00 10.03
N THR A 243 -4.23 14.25 10.70
CA THR A 243 -5.57 14.04 10.13
C THR A 243 -5.84 14.99 8.96
N ARG A 244 -5.47 16.27 9.08
CA ARG A 244 -5.58 17.24 7.97
C ARG A 244 -4.67 16.85 6.80
N TRP A 245 -3.44 16.46 7.08
CA TRP A 245 -2.52 15.97 6.05
C TRP A 245 -3.10 14.75 5.30
N TRP A 246 -3.71 13.81 6.02
CA TRP A 246 -4.40 12.67 5.41
C TRP A 246 -5.59 13.10 4.55
N GLN A 247 -6.41 14.06 5.01
CA GLN A 247 -7.53 14.62 4.24
C GLN A 247 -7.03 15.24 2.94
N GLU A 248 -6.06 16.16 3.01
CA GLU A 248 -5.45 16.82 1.86
C GLU A 248 -4.87 15.81 0.85
N LEU A 249 -4.17 14.79 1.35
CA LEU A 249 -3.64 13.70 0.55
C LEU A 249 -4.75 12.96 -0.21
N THR A 250 -5.82 12.59 0.48
CA THR A 250 -6.91 11.81 -0.11
C THR A 250 -7.82 12.63 -1.03
N ASP A 251 -8.03 13.92 -0.74
CA ASP A 251 -8.78 14.86 -1.58
C ASP A 251 -8.05 15.13 -2.90
N ALA A 252 -6.71 15.18 -2.86
CA ALA A 252 -5.88 15.21 -4.05
C ALA A 252 -5.91 13.89 -4.86
N GLY A 253 -6.52 12.83 -4.34
CA GLY A 253 -6.67 11.52 -4.98
C GLY A 253 -5.63 10.49 -4.59
N GLY A 254 -4.88 10.71 -3.51
CA GLY A 254 -4.06 9.68 -2.89
C GLY A 254 -4.92 8.55 -2.31
N GLU A 255 -4.38 7.33 -2.25
CA GLU A 255 -5.11 6.20 -1.68
C GLU A 255 -5.36 6.38 -0.17
N GLY A 256 -4.44 7.03 0.55
CA GLY A 256 -4.49 7.22 1.98
C GLY A 256 -3.09 7.11 2.59
N MET A 257 -3.01 6.59 3.81
CA MET A 257 -1.73 6.47 4.52
C MET A 257 -1.54 5.11 5.17
N VAL A 258 -0.31 4.82 5.58
CA VAL A 258 0.06 3.71 6.46
C VAL A 258 0.64 4.32 7.74
N VAL A 259 -0.03 4.08 8.86
CA VAL A 259 0.45 4.49 10.20
C VAL A 259 1.35 3.40 10.75
N LYS A 260 2.55 3.75 11.22
CA LYS A 260 3.58 2.80 11.70
C LYS A 260 4.20 3.26 13.01
N PRO A 261 4.71 2.36 13.88
CA PRO A 261 5.52 2.75 15.02
C PRO A 261 6.78 3.49 14.57
N VAL A 262 7.13 4.65 15.14
CA VAL A 262 8.37 5.38 14.73
C VAL A 262 9.60 4.49 14.79
N ALA A 263 9.72 3.68 15.84
CA ALA A 263 10.86 2.80 16.12
C ALA A 263 11.00 1.56 15.21
N GLY A 264 10.12 1.36 14.22
CA GLY A 264 10.13 0.18 13.36
C GLY A 264 9.66 -1.08 14.09
N LEU A 265 10.49 -2.12 14.18
CA LEU A 265 10.17 -3.38 14.84
C LEU A 265 9.98 -3.21 16.37
N VAL A 266 8.72 -3.09 16.81
CA VAL A 266 8.36 -2.95 18.22
C VAL A 266 7.84 -4.26 18.81
N ARG A 267 8.56 -4.79 19.81
CA ARG A 267 8.13 -5.92 20.65
C ARG A 267 7.43 -5.41 21.90
N ARG A 268 6.20 -5.89 22.14
CA ARG A 268 5.45 -5.68 23.38
C ARG A 268 5.61 -6.91 24.28
N ARG A 269 5.17 -6.81 25.54
CA ARG A 269 5.31 -7.89 26.55
C ARG A 269 4.85 -9.28 26.08
N LYS A 270 3.87 -9.37 25.19
CA LYS A 270 3.29 -10.66 24.74
C LYS A 270 3.18 -10.81 23.20
N ALA A 271 3.48 -9.77 22.42
CA ALA A 271 3.28 -9.78 20.97
C ALA A 271 4.04 -8.64 20.28
N LEU A 272 4.16 -8.68 18.95
CA LEU A 272 4.62 -7.54 18.15
C LEU A 272 3.52 -6.46 18.05
N ALA A 273 3.90 -5.18 18.00
CA ALA A 273 3.00 -4.13 17.51
C ALA A 273 2.65 -4.39 16.04
N GLN A 274 1.52 -3.86 15.55
CA GLN A 274 1.25 -3.91 14.11
C GLN A 274 2.35 -3.14 13.36
N PRO A 275 3.01 -3.73 12.35
CA PRO A 275 4.08 -3.06 11.60
C PRO A 275 3.55 -1.92 10.73
N GLY A 276 2.24 -1.90 10.45
CA GLY A 276 1.56 -0.82 9.77
C GLY A 276 0.06 -1.04 9.76
N ILE A 277 -0.70 0.04 9.97
CA ILE A 277 -2.15 0.08 9.85
C ILE A 277 -2.49 1.00 8.67
N LYS A 278 -3.14 0.47 7.63
CA LYS A 278 -3.55 1.29 6.48
C LYS A 278 -4.84 2.04 6.78
N VAL A 279 -4.88 3.33 6.49
CA VAL A 279 -6.06 4.19 6.63
C VAL A 279 -6.36 4.80 5.27
N ARG A 280 -7.36 4.26 4.57
CA ARG A 280 -7.65 4.60 3.17
C ARG A 280 -8.68 5.72 3.08
N GLY A 281 -8.51 6.56 2.06
CA GLY A 281 -9.40 7.67 1.75
C GLY A 281 -10.79 7.21 1.34
N ARG A 282 -11.79 8.06 1.63
CA ARG A 282 -13.19 7.79 1.34
C ARG A 282 -13.43 7.51 -0.16
N GLU A 283 -12.90 8.34 -1.05
CA GLU A 283 -13.12 8.14 -2.49
C GLU A 283 -12.38 6.91 -3.02
N TYR A 284 -11.18 6.63 -2.52
CA TYR A 284 -10.44 5.42 -2.86
C TYR A 284 -11.22 4.14 -2.49
N LEU A 285 -11.87 4.12 -1.33
CA LEU A 285 -12.62 2.95 -0.87
C LEU A 285 -13.81 2.59 -1.78
N ARG A 286 -14.25 3.45 -2.72
CA ARG A 286 -15.21 3.06 -3.77
C ARG A 286 -14.69 1.95 -4.67
N ILE A 287 -13.39 1.95 -4.93
CA ILE A 287 -12.71 0.92 -5.73
C ILE A 287 -12.77 -0.44 -4.98
N VAL A 288 -12.77 -0.40 -3.65
CA VAL A 288 -12.70 -1.61 -2.81
C VAL A 288 -14.08 -2.15 -2.42
N TYR A 289 -15.00 -1.26 -2.01
CA TYR A 289 -16.30 -1.61 -1.45
C TYR A 289 -17.46 -1.43 -2.43
N GLY A 290 -17.20 -0.85 -3.62
CA GLY A 290 -18.19 -0.61 -4.66
C GLY A 290 -18.63 0.87 -4.74
N PRO A 291 -19.29 1.27 -5.84
CA PRO A 291 -19.62 2.67 -6.09
C PRO A 291 -20.47 3.31 -5.00
N ASP A 292 -21.48 2.58 -4.52
CA ASP A 292 -22.53 3.06 -3.60
C ASP A 292 -22.22 2.74 -2.13
N TYR A 293 -20.99 2.36 -1.80
CA TYR A 293 -20.65 1.95 -0.43
C TYR A 293 -20.86 3.06 0.60
N THR A 294 -20.81 4.33 0.16
CA THR A 294 -21.02 5.52 0.99
C THR A 294 -22.48 5.79 1.32
N GLU A 295 -23.43 5.10 0.69
CA GLU A 295 -24.84 5.21 1.02
C GLU A 295 -25.07 4.84 2.50
N PRO A 296 -25.89 5.58 3.28
CA PRO A 296 -26.00 5.38 4.72
C PRO A 296 -26.38 3.94 5.12
N ALA A 297 -27.25 3.29 4.34
CA ALA A 297 -27.61 1.89 4.58
C ALA A 297 -26.43 0.94 4.32
N ASN A 298 -25.60 1.21 3.31
CA ASN A 298 -24.42 0.41 2.99
C ASN A 298 -23.32 0.61 4.02
N LEU A 299 -23.00 1.86 4.38
CA LEU A 299 -22.01 2.16 5.43
C LEU A 299 -22.35 1.48 6.76
N ARG A 300 -23.62 1.56 7.21
CA ARG A 300 -24.05 0.90 8.45
C ARG A 300 -23.81 -0.62 8.42
N ARG A 301 -24.11 -1.29 7.29
CA ARG A 301 -23.84 -2.73 7.15
C ARG A 301 -22.34 -3.06 7.13
N LEU A 302 -21.53 -2.20 6.53
CA LEU A 302 -20.08 -2.39 6.42
C LEU A 302 -19.32 -2.13 7.73
N ARG A 303 -19.92 -1.41 8.69
CA ARG A 303 -19.33 -1.17 10.02
C ARG A 303 -19.14 -2.45 10.84
N ASP A 304 -19.97 -3.47 10.62
CA ASP A 304 -19.94 -4.76 11.32
C ASP A 304 -18.90 -5.74 10.73
N ARG A 305 -17.72 -5.23 10.32
CA ARG A 305 -16.63 -6.05 9.75
C ARG A 305 -15.62 -6.45 10.82
N ASP A 306 -15.24 -7.73 10.84
CA ASP A 306 -14.19 -8.23 11.73
C ASP A 306 -12.79 -8.05 11.10
N VAL A 307 -11.98 -7.19 11.72
CA VAL A 307 -10.57 -6.97 11.32
C VAL A 307 -9.58 -7.84 12.09
N GLY A 308 -10.03 -8.56 13.12
CA GLY A 308 -9.21 -9.34 14.04
C GLY A 308 -8.45 -10.47 13.35
N HIS A 309 -9.11 -11.23 12.48
CA HIS A 309 -8.45 -12.30 11.73
C HIS A 309 -7.36 -11.74 10.79
N LYS A 310 -7.65 -10.68 10.01
CA LYS A 310 -6.64 -10.02 9.14
C LYS A 310 -5.47 -9.45 9.95
N ARG A 311 -5.75 -8.90 11.13
CA ARG A 311 -4.74 -8.36 12.05
C ARG A 311 -3.81 -9.44 12.58
N SER A 312 -4.35 -10.60 12.93
CA SER A 312 -3.57 -11.78 13.35
C SER A 312 -2.71 -12.33 12.21
N MET A 313 -3.28 -12.45 11.00
CA MET A 313 -2.55 -12.86 9.80
C MET A 313 -1.35 -11.94 9.54
N ALA A 314 -1.58 -10.63 9.54
CA ALA A 314 -0.53 -9.64 9.30
C ALA A 314 0.65 -9.75 10.29
N LEU A 315 0.41 -10.07 11.57
CA LEU A 315 1.50 -10.26 12.54
C LEU A 315 2.28 -11.55 12.31
N ARG A 316 1.59 -12.64 11.95
CA ARG A 316 2.23 -13.93 11.67
C ARG A 316 3.10 -13.84 10.41
N GLU A 317 2.58 -13.25 9.34
CA GLU A 317 3.33 -12.95 8.12
C GLU A 317 4.52 -12.03 8.41
N TYR A 318 4.32 -10.97 9.21
CA TYR A 318 5.40 -10.06 9.57
C TYR A 318 6.51 -10.76 10.37
N ALA A 319 6.16 -11.58 11.37
CA ALA A 319 7.14 -12.34 12.15
C ALA A 319 7.95 -13.30 11.27
N LEU A 320 7.29 -13.99 10.31
CA LEU A 320 7.98 -14.85 9.35
C LEU A 320 8.87 -14.05 8.39
N GLY A 321 8.44 -12.86 7.96
CA GLY A 321 9.26 -11.95 7.17
C GLY A 321 10.51 -11.47 7.90
N VAL A 322 10.35 -11.06 9.17
CA VAL A 322 11.47 -10.69 10.06
C VAL A 322 12.46 -11.85 10.18
N GLU A 323 11.96 -13.06 10.48
CA GLU A 323 12.80 -14.26 10.60
C GLU A 323 13.54 -14.58 9.29
N ALA A 324 12.88 -14.46 8.12
CA ALA A 324 13.52 -14.68 6.84
C ALA A 324 14.68 -13.72 6.59
N VAL A 325 14.49 -12.44 6.92
CA VAL A 325 15.52 -11.39 6.80
C VAL A 325 16.66 -11.58 7.80
N GLU A 326 16.36 -11.97 9.04
CA GLU A 326 17.39 -12.29 10.04
C GLU A 326 18.24 -13.50 9.61
N ARG A 327 17.61 -14.57 9.08
CA ARG A 327 18.30 -15.79 8.63
C ARG A 327 19.22 -15.55 7.42
N ILE A 328 18.79 -14.76 6.43
CA ILE A 328 19.64 -14.46 5.27
C ILE A 328 20.86 -13.62 5.66
N VAL A 329 20.69 -12.68 6.59
CA VAL A 329 21.80 -11.87 7.11
C VAL A 329 22.78 -12.72 7.93
N ALA A 330 22.27 -13.67 8.72
CA ALA A 330 23.08 -14.60 9.49
C ALA A 330 23.82 -15.67 8.65
N GLY A 331 23.60 -15.70 7.33
CA GLY A 331 24.21 -16.70 6.43
C GLY A 331 23.68 -18.11 6.66
N GLU A 332 22.45 -18.26 7.17
CA GLU A 332 21.86 -19.57 7.35
C GLU A 332 21.62 -20.28 6.00
N PRO A 333 21.59 -21.64 5.97
CA PRO A 333 21.30 -22.39 4.75
C PRO A 333 19.98 -21.96 4.09
N THR A 334 19.95 -21.91 2.75
CA THR A 334 18.81 -21.43 1.97
C THR A 334 17.47 -22.05 2.37
N TRP A 335 17.43 -23.35 2.73
CA TRP A 335 16.20 -24.02 3.13
C TRP A 335 15.60 -23.46 4.43
N ARG A 336 16.43 -22.93 5.36
CA ARG A 336 15.97 -22.26 6.58
C ARG A 336 15.34 -20.91 6.25
N VAL A 337 15.93 -20.14 5.34
CA VAL A 337 15.35 -18.89 4.84
C VAL A 337 14.02 -19.18 4.13
N HIS A 338 14.03 -20.15 3.21
CA HIS A 338 12.85 -20.55 2.46
C HIS A 338 11.72 -21.08 3.34
N GLN A 339 12.01 -21.75 4.46
CA GLN A 339 10.98 -22.17 5.40
C GLN A 339 10.12 -20.99 5.87
N ALA A 340 10.74 -19.85 6.21
CA ALA A 340 10.02 -18.67 6.66
C ALA A 340 9.30 -17.97 5.48
N VAL A 341 9.97 -17.83 4.33
CA VAL A 341 9.38 -17.23 3.11
C VAL A 341 8.17 -18.02 2.61
N PHE A 342 8.27 -19.34 2.55
CA PHE A 342 7.15 -20.20 2.14
C PHE A 342 6.05 -20.23 3.20
N GLY A 343 6.39 -20.04 4.47
CA GLY A 343 5.40 -19.77 5.52
C GLY A 343 4.54 -18.55 5.18
N VAL A 344 5.14 -17.43 4.77
CA VAL A 344 4.39 -16.23 4.35
C VAL A 344 3.47 -16.54 3.16
N LEU A 345 3.97 -17.24 2.14
CA LEU A 345 3.15 -17.62 0.98
C LEU A 345 2.00 -18.56 1.33
N ALA A 346 2.22 -19.51 2.24
CA ALA A 346 1.16 -20.39 2.74
C ALA A 346 0.09 -19.59 3.49
N MET A 347 0.50 -18.63 4.33
CA MET A 347 -0.43 -17.77 5.07
C MET A 347 -1.28 -16.90 4.13
N GLU A 348 -0.72 -16.34 3.05
CA GLU A 348 -1.48 -15.56 2.06
C GLU A 348 -2.55 -16.39 1.30
N SER A 349 -2.56 -17.73 1.44
CA SER A 349 -3.62 -18.60 0.92
C SER A 349 -4.81 -18.81 1.88
N GLU A 350 -4.69 -18.41 3.15
CA GLU A 350 -5.83 -18.44 4.07
C GLU A 350 -6.92 -17.45 3.60
N PRO A 351 -8.19 -17.88 3.54
CA PRO A 351 -9.27 -17.02 3.09
C PRO A 351 -9.53 -15.90 4.09
N VAL A 352 -9.33 -14.66 3.65
CA VAL A 352 -9.66 -13.45 4.41
C VAL A 352 -10.49 -12.54 3.52
N ASP A 353 -11.34 -11.69 4.11
CA ASP A 353 -12.05 -10.66 3.36
C ASP A 353 -11.06 -9.80 2.53
N PRO A 354 -11.14 -9.85 1.19
CA PRO A 354 -10.18 -9.20 0.30
C PRO A 354 -10.25 -7.68 0.34
N ARG A 355 -11.30 -7.12 0.94
CA ARG A 355 -11.50 -5.68 1.10
C ARG A 355 -10.68 -5.10 2.26
N LEU A 356 -10.23 -5.96 3.18
CA LEU A 356 -9.53 -5.58 4.40
C LEU A 356 -8.08 -5.22 4.19
#